data_AF-A0A353Z2U6-F1
#
_entry.id   AF-A0A353Z2U6-F1
#
_cell.length_a   1.000
_cell.length_b   1.000
_cell.length_c   1.000
_cell.angle_alpha   90.00
_cell.angle_beta   90.00
_cell.angle_gamma   90.00
#
_symmetry.space_group_name_H-M   'P 1'
#
loop_
_entity.id
_entity.type
_entity.pdbx_description
1 polymer ?
#
loop_
_entity_poly.entity_id
_entity_poly.type
_entity_poly.pdbx_seq_one_letter_code
_entity_poly.pdbx_strand_id
1 'polypeptide(L)'
;MSKVLTDWFQIRQHRQIRKEMDELSKQIQASGKILYRKENQKLVVTIDRFQEGRESTLGAIKVREKVIAYTLEDIQRNEKLYAKTAIPVGTYPVTLRKVGGFFARYSKLFGKEHPMLWIRQVPNFTYILIHMGNKHTHSAGCVLVGSNYDYVNGDFVLLDSKSAYLELYQEVAFHLLAGGSVTLKVRNLIKNPKLYTGGYDG
;
A
#
# COMPACT_ATOMS: atom_id res chain seq x y z
N MET A 1 -11.99 3.74 47.81
CA MET A 1 -11.07 2.71 47.26
C MET A 1 -10.63 3.17 45.88
N SER A 2 -9.39 3.66 45.78
CA SER A 2 -8.93 4.52 44.68
C SER A 2 -8.44 3.72 43.47
N LYS A 3 -8.51 4.38 42.30
CA LYS A 3 -7.96 4.04 40.97
C LYS A 3 -6.60 3.31 40.98
N VAL A 4 -5.81 3.49 42.03
CA VAL A 4 -4.49 2.89 42.28
C VAL A 4 -4.54 1.36 42.39
N LEU A 5 -5.59 0.78 42.98
CA LEU A 5 -5.73 -0.68 43.10
C LEU A 5 -6.08 -1.33 41.74
N THR A 6 -6.88 -0.64 40.92
CA THR A 6 -7.27 -1.10 39.58
C THR A 6 -6.09 -1.07 38.61
N ASP A 7 -5.25 -0.01 38.68
CA ASP A 7 -3.99 0.07 37.93
C ASP A 7 -2.99 -1.01 38.36
N TRP A 8 -2.88 -1.31 39.67
CA TRP A 8 -2.02 -2.38 40.16
C TRP A 8 -2.45 -3.78 39.68
N PHE A 9 -3.76 -4.03 39.58
CA PHE A 9 -4.30 -5.30 39.11
C PHE A 9 -4.07 -5.47 37.59
N GLN A 10 -4.26 -4.41 36.80
CA GLN A 10 -3.96 -4.38 35.36
C GLN A 10 -2.45 -4.50 35.07
N ILE A 11 -1.60 -3.81 35.84
CA ILE A 11 -0.14 -3.93 35.75
C ILE A 11 0.33 -5.35 36.14
N ARG A 12 -0.28 -5.98 37.16
CA ARG A 12 0.03 -7.37 37.54
C ARG A 12 -0.41 -8.36 36.47
N GLN A 13 -1.61 -8.22 35.89
CA GLN A 13 -2.05 -9.07 34.79
C GLN A 13 -1.14 -8.92 33.56
N HIS A 14 -0.72 -7.69 33.22
CA HIS A 14 0.26 -7.46 32.14
C HIS A 14 1.66 -8.05 32.44
N ARG A 15 2.08 -8.14 33.70
CA ARG A 15 3.35 -8.83 34.07
C ARG A 15 3.22 -10.34 33.98
N GLN A 16 2.06 -10.88 34.37
CA GLN A 16 1.76 -12.31 34.30
C GLN A 16 1.70 -12.77 32.83
N ILE A 17 0.98 -12.04 31.98
CA ILE A 17 0.90 -12.28 30.54
C ILE A 17 2.29 -12.20 29.88
N ARG A 18 3.12 -11.21 30.24
CA ARG A 18 4.50 -11.13 29.71
C ARG A 18 5.35 -12.34 30.09
N LYS A 19 5.26 -12.81 31.33
CA LYS A 19 5.97 -14.01 31.77
C LYS A 19 5.47 -15.26 31.04
N GLU A 20 4.16 -15.38 30.84
CA GLU A 20 3.57 -16.48 30.06
C GLU A 20 4.00 -16.44 28.58
N MET A 21 4.07 -15.25 27.97
CA MET A 21 4.57 -15.07 26.62
C MET A 21 6.07 -15.40 26.49
N ASP A 22 6.89 -15.01 27.47
CA ASP A 22 8.31 -15.34 27.50
C ASP A 22 8.54 -16.86 27.69
N GLU A 23 7.72 -17.51 28.53
CA GLU A 23 7.80 -18.96 28.77
C GLU A 23 7.35 -19.75 27.53
N LEU A 24 6.27 -19.31 26.88
CA LEU A 24 5.81 -19.87 25.61
C LEU A 24 6.86 -19.70 24.51
N SER A 25 7.53 -18.55 24.46
CA SER A 25 8.63 -18.27 23.52
C SER A 25 9.82 -19.21 23.73
N LYS A 26 10.20 -19.47 25.00
CA LYS A 26 11.25 -20.45 25.33
C LYS A 26 10.85 -21.88 24.98
N GLN A 27 9.59 -22.26 25.19
CA GLN A 27 9.06 -23.58 24.81
C GLN A 27 9.05 -23.76 23.28
N ILE A 28 8.71 -22.70 22.52
CA ILE A 28 8.81 -22.68 21.05
C ILE A 28 10.28 -22.82 20.59
N GLN A 29 11.22 -22.17 21.26
CA GLN A 29 12.65 -22.28 20.96
C GLN A 29 13.23 -23.66 21.33
N ALA A 30 12.76 -24.25 22.43
CA ALA A 30 13.21 -25.55 22.93
C ALA A 30 12.61 -26.74 22.16
N SER A 31 11.43 -26.60 21.55
CA SER A 31 10.73 -27.68 20.85
C SER A 31 11.19 -27.95 19.41
N GLY A 32 12.22 -27.23 18.91
CA GLY A 32 13.01 -27.70 17.78
C GLY A 32 12.21 -28.03 16.51
N LYS A 33 11.36 -27.10 16.05
CA LYS A 33 10.71 -26.92 14.73
C LYS A 33 9.22 -26.58 14.91
N ILE A 34 8.86 -25.33 14.60
CA ILE A 34 7.83 -24.88 13.64
C ILE A 34 7.74 -23.33 13.79
N LEU A 35 7.55 -22.61 12.68
CA LEU A 35 7.49 -21.14 12.52
C LEU A 35 8.83 -20.40 12.35
N TYR A 36 9.56 -20.65 11.25
CA TYR A 36 10.21 -19.63 10.41
C TYR A 36 10.93 -20.37 9.29
N ARG A 37 10.16 -20.91 8.32
CA ARG A 37 10.74 -21.43 7.09
C ARG A 37 11.22 -20.23 6.28
N LYS A 38 12.54 -20.07 6.24
CA LYS A 38 13.31 -18.94 5.68
C LYS A 38 13.35 -18.91 4.14
N GLU A 39 12.38 -19.56 3.49
CA GLU A 39 12.20 -19.57 2.03
C GLU A 39 10.71 -19.39 1.70
N ASN A 40 10.40 -18.35 0.93
CA ASN A 40 9.13 -18.16 0.21
C ASN A 40 7.85 -17.83 1.01
N GLN A 41 7.86 -16.81 1.88
CA GLN A 41 6.63 -16.03 2.01
C GLN A 41 6.66 -14.92 0.97
N LYS A 42 6.11 -15.22 -0.20
CA LYS A 42 5.80 -14.23 -1.24
C LYS A 42 4.42 -13.66 -0.94
N LEU A 43 4.33 -12.37 -0.67
CA LEU A 43 3.05 -11.66 -0.61
C LEU A 43 2.67 -11.17 -2.00
N VAL A 44 1.49 -11.57 -2.46
CA VAL A 44 0.89 -11.03 -3.67
C VAL A 44 -0.07 -9.90 -3.28
N VAL A 45 0.20 -8.73 -3.84
CA VAL A 45 -0.68 -7.56 -3.80
C VAL A 45 -1.24 -7.40 -5.21
N THR A 46 -2.53 -7.08 -5.33
CA THR A 46 -3.18 -6.95 -6.63
C THR A 46 -3.89 -5.61 -6.72
N ILE A 47 -3.71 -4.88 -7.82
CA ILE A 47 -4.55 -3.76 -8.22
C ILE A 47 -5.47 -4.24 -9.33
N ASP A 48 -6.77 -4.14 -9.08
CA ASP A 48 -7.82 -4.38 -10.08
C ASP A 48 -8.43 -3.05 -10.48
N ARG A 49 -8.10 -2.56 -11.69
CA ARG A 49 -8.78 -1.41 -12.30
C ARG A 49 -10.16 -1.85 -12.75
N PHE A 50 -11.20 -1.13 -12.36
CA PHE A 50 -12.58 -1.52 -12.67
C PHE A 50 -13.46 -0.40 -13.20
N GLN A 51 -13.02 0.87 -13.14
CA GLN A 51 -13.77 1.98 -13.73
C GLN A 51 -12.84 3.10 -14.21
N GLU A 52 -13.26 3.83 -15.24
CA GLU A 52 -12.55 4.97 -15.82
C GLU A 52 -13.45 6.21 -15.78
N GLY A 53 -12.85 7.35 -15.41
CA GLY A 53 -13.43 8.68 -15.54
C GLY A 53 -13.07 9.30 -16.88
N ARG A 54 -12.87 10.62 -16.87
CA ARG A 54 -12.37 11.37 -18.02
C ARG A 54 -10.84 11.27 -18.10
N GLU A 55 -10.15 11.57 -17.01
CA GLU A 55 -8.69 11.52 -16.86
C GLU A 55 -8.22 10.61 -15.72
N SER A 56 -9.15 9.98 -15.01
CA SER A 56 -8.86 9.09 -13.87
C SER A 56 -9.17 7.62 -14.15
N THR A 57 -8.41 6.71 -13.54
CA THR A 57 -8.70 5.28 -13.48
C THR A 57 -8.86 4.86 -12.02
N LEU A 58 -10.05 4.33 -11.69
CA LEU A 58 -10.39 3.79 -10.39
C LEU A 58 -10.11 2.28 -10.35
N GLY A 59 -9.54 1.83 -9.23
CA GLY A 59 -9.34 0.43 -8.95
C GLY A 59 -9.47 0.09 -7.47
N ALA A 60 -9.19 -1.17 -7.12
CA ALA A 60 -9.09 -1.65 -5.76
C ALA A 60 -7.76 -2.36 -5.57
N ILE A 61 -7.08 -2.08 -4.46
CA ILE A 61 -5.88 -2.78 -4.04
C ILE A 61 -6.23 -3.86 -3.01
N LYS A 62 -5.74 -5.07 -3.27
CA LYS A 62 -5.99 -6.27 -2.50
C LYS A 62 -4.69 -6.82 -1.94
N VAL A 63 -4.74 -7.27 -0.69
CA VAL A 63 -3.66 -8.04 -0.05
C VAL A 63 -4.26 -9.39 0.33
N ARG A 64 -3.70 -10.49 -0.20
CA ARG A 64 -4.26 -11.85 0.00
C ARG A 64 -5.74 -11.93 -0.39
N GLU A 65 -6.09 -11.38 -1.55
CA GLU A 65 -7.47 -11.31 -2.10
C GLU A 65 -8.48 -10.48 -1.30
N LYS A 66 -8.13 -9.98 -0.10
CA LYS A 66 -8.95 -9.03 0.65
C LYS A 66 -8.72 -7.61 0.12
N VAL A 67 -9.79 -6.89 -0.24
CA VAL A 67 -9.71 -5.45 -0.57
C VAL A 67 -9.31 -4.68 0.68
N ILE A 68 -8.25 -3.89 0.56
CA ILE A 68 -7.73 -3.04 1.64
C ILE A 68 -8.05 -1.56 1.37
N ALA A 69 -8.00 -1.13 0.11
CA ALA A 69 -8.30 0.25 -0.27
C ALA A 69 -8.74 0.35 -1.73
N TYR A 70 -9.29 1.50 -2.09
CA TYR A 70 -9.43 1.91 -3.49
C TYR A 70 -8.16 2.58 -3.98
N THR A 71 -7.90 2.49 -5.28
CA THR A 71 -6.77 3.10 -5.96
C THR A 71 -7.21 4.12 -6.99
N LEU A 72 -6.42 5.17 -7.17
CA LEU A 72 -6.63 6.17 -8.22
C LEU A 72 -5.33 6.44 -8.96
N GLU A 73 -5.40 6.41 -10.28
CA GLU A 73 -4.32 6.71 -11.22
C GLU A 73 -4.86 7.63 -12.32
N ASP A 74 -3.98 8.17 -13.17
CA ASP A 74 -4.42 8.70 -14.47
C ASP A 74 -4.91 7.56 -15.38
N ILE A 75 -5.53 7.91 -16.51
CA ILE A 75 -5.87 6.94 -17.54
C ILE A 75 -4.65 6.27 -18.20
N GLN A 76 -4.90 5.11 -18.80
CA GLN A 76 -3.92 4.35 -19.56
C GLN A 76 -3.71 4.96 -20.94
N ARG A 77 -2.46 5.03 -21.38
CA ARG A 77 -2.06 5.56 -22.69
C ARG A 77 -1.01 4.65 -23.31
N ASN A 78 -1.00 4.55 -24.64
CA ASN A 78 0.00 3.76 -25.36
C ASN A 78 1.40 4.34 -25.21
N GLU A 79 1.48 5.68 -25.20
CA GLU A 79 2.70 6.42 -24.95
C GLU A 79 2.61 7.17 -23.62
N LYS A 80 3.71 7.14 -22.87
CA LYS A 80 3.77 7.81 -21.58
C LYS A 80 3.82 9.33 -21.76
N LEU A 81 2.76 10.00 -21.33
CA LEU A 81 2.75 11.42 -21.05
C LEU A 81 3.07 11.66 -19.57
N TYR A 82 4.04 12.53 -19.29
CA TYR A 82 4.47 12.84 -17.93
C TYR A 82 3.27 13.32 -17.08
N ALA A 83 3.13 12.72 -15.90
CA ALA A 83 2.05 12.99 -14.93
C ALA A 83 0.62 12.87 -15.46
N LYS A 84 0.46 12.12 -16.55
CA LYS A 84 -0.82 11.88 -17.21
C LYS A 84 -0.85 10.45 -17.73
N THR A 85 -0.26 9.47 -17.05
CA THR A 85 -0.29 8.09 -17.55
C THR A 85 -0.23 7.12 -16.38
N ALA A 86 -1.22 6.25 -16.28
CA ALA A 86 -1.18 5.09 -15.40
C ALA A 86 -0.03 4.15 -15.75
N ILE A 87 0.50 3.42 -14.76
CA ILE A 87 1.51 2.40 -15.04
C ILE A 87 0.90 1.27 -15.90
N PRO A 88 1.70 0.56 -16.72
CA PRO A 88 1.17 -0.54 -17.53
C PRO A 88 0.62 -1.68 -16.67
N VAL A 89 -0.37 -2.41 -17.19
CA VAL A 89 -0.75 -3.73 -16.66
C VAL A 89 0.49 -4.63 -16.66
N GLY A 90 0.69 -5.39 -15.59
CA GLY A 90 1.92 -6.16 -15.43
C GLY A 90 2.14 -6.67 -14.02
N THR A 91 3.32 -7.24 -13.80
CA THR A 91 3.75 -7.77 -12.50
C THR A 91 5.05 -7.11 -12.11
N TYR A 92 5.09 -6.52 -10.92
CA TYR A 92 6.19 -5.67 -10.45
C TYR A 92 6.66 -6.10 -9.06
N PRO A 93 7.97 -6.12 -8.77
CA PRO A 93 8.45 -6.21 -7.41
C PRO A 93 8.11 -4.94 -6.62
N VAL A 94 7.81 -5.06 -5.33
CA VAL A 94 7.68 -3.91 -4.42
C VAL A 94 8.77 -3.97 -3.36
N THR A 95 9.46 -2.85 -3.14
CA THR A 95 10.51 -2.73 -2.11
C THR A 95 10.31 -1.45 -1.29
N LEU A 96 11.00 -1.33 -0.16
CA LEU A 96 11.03 -0.10 0.63
C LEU A 96 12.07 0.89 0.08
N ARG A 97 11.72 2.17 0.03
CA ARG A 97 12.63 3.26 -0.38
C ARG A 97 12.79 4.29 0.73
N LYS A 98 14.04 4.53 1.15
CA LYS A 98 14.40 5.40 2.29
C LYS A 98 15.04 6.75 1.91
N VAL A 99 14.79 7.25 0.70
CA VAL A 99 15.41 8.50 0.20
C VAL A 99 14.38 9.34 -0.57
N GLY A 100 14.72 10.59 -0.93
CA GLY A 100 13.88 11.48 -1.74
C GLY A 100 12.73 12.19 -0.98
N GLY A 101 12.04 13.10 -1.68
CA GLY A 101 11.09 14.03 -1.06
C GLY A 101 9.91 13.36 -0.34
N PHE A 102 9.37 12.26 -0.87
CA PHE A 102 8.30 11.52 -0.21
C PHE A 102 8.76 10.89 1.11
N PHE A 103 9.95 10.28 1.14
CA PHE A 103 10.52 9.72 2.37
C PHE A 103 10.70 10.81 3.43
N ALA A 104 11.28 11.96 3.07
CA ALA A 104 11.46 13.08 4.00
C ALA A 104 10.12 13.61 4.52
N ARG A 105 9.15 13.84 3.61
CA ARG A 105 7.81 14.35 3.97
C ARG A 105 7.05 13.38 4.87
N TYR A 106 7.05 12.09 4.55
CA TYR A 106 6.30 11.09 5.33
C TYR A 106 6.99 10.84 6.67
N SER A 107 8.33 10.81 6.70
CA SER A 107 9.04 10.67 7.97
C SER A 107 8.77 11.84 8.91
N LYS A 108 8.73 13.07 8.39
CA LYS A 108 8.31 14.25 9.15
C LYS A 108 6.85 14.14 9.61
N LEU A 109 5.93 13.73 8.71
CA LEU A 109 4.51 13.63 9.01
C LEU A 109 4.21 12.61 10.12
N PHE A 110 4.92 11.49 10.15
CA PHE A 110 4.69 10.41 11.11
C PHE A 110 5.66 10.40 12.30
N GLY A 111 6.59 11.37 12.36
CA GLY A 111 7.52 11.55 13.49
C GLY A 111 8.57 10.45 13.64
N LYS A 112 8.81 9.63 12.61
CA LYS A 112 9.79 8.53 12.59
C LYS A 112 10.16 8.19 11.16
N GLU A 113 11.21 7.38 10.93
CA GLU A 113 11.49 6.87 9.59
C GLU A 113 10.27 6.20 8.98
N HIS A 114 9.85 6.69 7.80
CA HIS A 114 8.75 6.13 7.05
C HIS A 114 9.19 5.84 5.60
N PRO A 115 9.85 4.68 5.36
CA PRO A 115 10.19 4.24 4.01
C PRO A 115 8.95 4.18 3.11
N MET A 116 9.09 4.44 1.82
CA MET A 116 7.97 4.41 0.88
C MET A 116 7.84 3.04 0.21
N LEU A 117 6.60 2.58 -0.03
CA LEU A 117 6.33 1.43 -0.90
C LEU A 117 6.67 1.80 -2.34
N TRP A 118 7.71 1.20 -2.90
CA TRP A 118 8.23 1.49 -4.24
C TRP A 118 7.96 0.34 -5.19
N ILE A 119 7.18 0.61 -6.24
CA ILE A 119 6.93 -0.30 -7.35
C ILE A 119 8.15 -0.25 -8.29
N ARG A 120 8.81 -1.41 -8.46
CA ARG A 120 10.09 -1.53 -9.18
C ARG A 120 9.87 -1.96 -10.62
N GLN A 121 10.85 -1.66 -11.46
CA GLN A 121 10.92 -2.16 -12.85
C GLN A 121 9.69 -1.80 -13.70
N VAL A 122 9.09 -0.63 -13.45
CA VAL A 122 7.97 -0.13 -14.26
C VAL A 122 8.52 0.47 -15.56
N PRO A 123 8.19 -0.07 -16.76
CA PRO A 123 8.75 0.39 -18.03
C PRO A 123 8.47 1.88 -18.27
N ASN A 124 9.49 2.66 -18.61
CA ASN A 124 9.40 4.11 -18.87
C ASN A 124 9.02 4.97 -17.66
N PHE A 125 8.90 4.42 -16.44
CA PHE A 125 8.64 5.17 -15.22
C PHE A 125 9.79 5.06 -14.22
N THR A 126 9.95 6.10 -13.41
CA THR A 126 10.94 6.14 -12.34
C THR A 126 10.25 6.49 -11.03
N TYR A 127 10.65 5.84 -9.94
CA TYR A 127 10.19 6.15 -8.58
C TYR A 127 8.66 6.14 -8.39
N ILE A 128 7.98 5.13 -8.94
CA ILE A 128 6.54 4.93 -8.74
C ILE A 128 6.27 4.44 -7.32
N LEU A 129 5.56 5.25 -6.54
CA LEU A 129 5.21 4.93 -5.16
C LEU A 129 3.72 4.61 -5.02
N ILE A 130 3.37 3.90 -3.96
CA ILE A 130 1.99 3.87 -3.45
C ILE A 130 1.90 4.87 -2.31
N HIS A 131 0.98 5.83 -2.38
CA HIS A 131 0.93 6.91 -1.39
C HIS A 131 -0.46 7.55 -1.22
N MET A 132 -0.60 8.37 -0.18
CA MET A 132 -1.83 9.15 0.06
C MET A 132 -2.02 10.21 -1.03
N GLY A 133 -3.25 10.37 -1.51
CA GLY A 133 -3.68 11.42 -2.42
C GLY A 133 -5.15 11.25 -2.78
N ASN A 134 -5.77 12.30 -3.33
CA ASN A 134 -7.23 12.36 -3.48
C ASN A 134 -7.69 12.57 -4.93
N LYS A 135 -6.85 13.15 -5.79
CA LYS A 135 -7.17 13.41 -7.21
C LYS A 135 -6.05 12.84 -8.06
N HIS A 136 -6.36 12.39 -9.28
CA HIS A 136 -5.35 11.85 -10.20
C HIS A 136 -4.18 12.83 -10.41
N THR A 137 -4.45 14.14 -10.47
CA THR A 137 -3.44 15.22 -10.56
C THR A 137 -2.50 15.35 -9.35
N HIS A 138 -2.77 14.68 -8.22
CA HIS A 138 -1.85 14.61 -7.08
C HIS A 138 -0.75 13.56 -7.28
N SER A 139 -0.70 12.95 -8.47
CA SER A 139 0.25 11.93 -8.86
C SER A 139 1.01 12.35 -10.12
N ALA A 140 2.22 11.81 -10.28
CA ALA A 140 2.98 11.86 -11.53
C ALA A 140 3.19 10.44 -12.11
N GLY A 141 2.16 9.60 -12.02
CA GLY A 141 2.19 8.17 -12.36
C GLY A 141 2.33 7.21 -11.16
N CYS A 142 2.39 7.72 -9.93
CA CYS A 142 2.24 6.95 -8.70
C CYS A 142 0.80 6.43 -8.52
N VAL A 143 0.63 5.41 -7.68
CA VAL A 143 -0.68 4.88 -7.31
C VAL A 143 -1.17 5.58 -6.03
N LEU A 144 -2.31 6.25 -6.10
CA LEU A 144 -2.95 6.84 -4.93
C LEU A 144 -3.87 5.82 -4.26
N VAL A 145 -4.07 5.93 -2.94
CA VAL A 145 -4.99 5.05 -2.18
C VAL A 145 -5.94 5.82 -1.27
N GLY A 146 -7.17 5.31 -1.10
CA GLY A 146 -8.22 5.86 -0.24
C GLY A 146 -9.22 4.81 0.23
N SER A 147 -9.85 5.06 1.38
CA SER A 147 -10.79 4.11 1.99
C SER A 147 -12.13 4.09 1.25
N ASN A 148 -12.45 5.19 0.56
CA ASN A 148 -13.64 5.31 -0.27
C ASN A 148 -13.34 6.20 -1.49
N TYR A 149 -14.31 6.33 -2.39
CA TYR A 149 -14.23 7.20 -3.56
C TYR A 149 -15.55 7.92 -3.81
N ASP A 150 -15.48 8.98 -4.61
CA ASP A 150 -16.63 9.70 -5.14
C ASP A 150 -16.40 10.04 -6.61
N TYR A 151 -17.43 10.46 -7.33
CA TYR A 151 -17.38 10.85 -8.74
C TYR A 151 -17.76 12.32 -8.91
N VAL A 152 -16.78 13.14 -9.27
CA VAL A 152 -16.90 14.61 -9.30
C VAL A 152 -16.39 15.14 -10.63
N ASN A 153 -17.23 15.90 -11.33
CA ASN A 153 -16.88 16.60 -12.59
C ASN A 153 -16.28 15.68 -13.67
N GLY A 154 -16.79 14.45 -13.78
CA GLY A 154 -16.33 13.49 -14.79
C GLY A 154 -15.19 12.59 -14.35
N ASP A 155 -14.63 12.80 -13.14
CA ASP A 155 -13.49 12.06 -12.62
C ASP A 155 -13.70 11.50 -11.22
N PHE A 156 -13.00 10.42 -10.90
CA PHE A 156 -13.00 9.84 -9.56
C PHE A 156 -12.07 10.61 -8.63
N VAL A 157 -12.50 10.73 -7.37
CA VAL A 157 -11.68 11.25 -6.27
C VAL A 157 -11.67 10.24 -5.13
N LEU A 158 -10.55 10.15 -4.42
CA LEU A 158 -10.41 9.30 -3.24
C LEU A 158 -10.71 10.09 -1.97
N LEU A 159 -11.29 9.38 -1.00
CA LEU A 159 -11.62 9.87 0.32
C LEU A 159 -10.82 9.09 1.37
N ASP A 160 -10.53 9.74 2.51
CA ASP A 160 -9.82 9.14 3.64
C ASP A 160 -8.50 8.43 3.26
N SER A 161 -7.65 9.12 2.50
CA SER A 161 -6.40 8.57 1.96
C SER A 161 -5.38 8.19 3.02
N LYS A 162 -5.40 8.84 4.19
CA LYS A 162 -4.46 8.55 5.27
C LYS A 162 -4.75 7.20 5.93
N SER A 163 -6.00 6.89 6.24
CA SER A 163 -6.37 5.62 6.87
C SER A 163 -6.03 4.44 5.96
N ALA A 164 -6.53 4.48 4.71
CA ALA A 164 -6.24 3.47 3.70
C ALA A 164 -4.74 3.25 3.44
N TYR A 165 -3.96 4.33 3.37
CA TYR A 165 -2.51 4.21 3.22
C TYR A 165 -1.88 3.49 4.40
N LEU A 166 -2.25 3.83 5.64
CA LEU A 166 -1.67 3.21 6.82
C LEU A 166 -2.05 1.72 6.94
N GLU A 167 -3.29 1.35 6.64
CA GLU A 167 -3.73 -0.06 6.64
C GLU A 167 -2.92 -0.88 5.62
N LEU A 168 -2.84 -0.42 4.37
CA LEU A 168 -2.03 -1.07 3.34
C LEU A 168 -0.54 -1.10 3.71
N TYR A 169 -0.01 0.03 4.18
CA TYR A 169 1.40 0.16 4.51
C TYR A 169 1.82 -0.81 5.61
N GLN A 170 1.01 -0.98 6.66
CA GLN A 170 1.31 -1.89 7.76
C GLN A 170 1.50 -3.32 7.25
N GLU A 171 0.56 -3.84 6.47
CA GLU A 171 0.61 -5.19 5.91
C GLU A 171 1.84 -5.41 5.01
N VAL A 172 2.05 -4.50 4.05
CA VAL A 172 3.10 -4.65 3.04
C VAL A 172 4.49 -4.40 3.63
N ALA A 173 4.65 -3.34 4.44
CA ALA A 173 5.94 -3.00 5.03
C ALA A 173 6.35 -4.02 6.09
N PHE A 174 5.43 -4.51 6.93
CA PHE A 174 5.74 -5.57 7.90
C PHE A 174 6.28 -6.82 7.20
N HIS A 175 5.62 -7.24 6.11
CA HIS A 175 6.07 -8.39 5.33
C HIS A 175 7.47 -8.19 4.74
N LEU A 176 7.76 -7.01 4.17
CA LEU A 176 9.09 -6.68 3.63
C LEU A 176 10.17 -6.63 4.73
N LEU A 177 9.85 -6.05 5.89
CA LEU A 177 10.78 -5.95 7.02
C LEU A 177 11.07 -7.30 7.67
N ALA A 178 10.12 -8.24 7.61
CA ALA A 178 10.32 -9.62 8.05
C ALA A 178 11.18 -10.46 7.07
N GLY A 179 11.71 -9.86 6.00
CA GLY A 179 12.51 -10.55 4.98
C GLY A 179 11.68 -11.25 3.90
N GLY A 180 10.36 -11.02 3.87
CA GLY A 180 9.49 -11.50 2.81
C GLY A 180 9.66 -10.73 1.49
N SER A 181 9.06 -11.24 0.42
CA SER A 181 9.07 -10.58 -0.89
C SER A 181 7.66 -10.20 -1.31
N VAL A 182 7.51 -9.00 -1.89
CA VAL A 182 6.20 -8.51 -2.35
C VAL A 182 6.18 -8.40 -3.86
N THR A 183 5.13 -8.95 -4.46
CA THR A 183 4.83 -8.81 -5.88
C THR A 183 3.49 -8.11 -6.05
N LEU A 184 3.50 -7.00 -6.78
CA LEU A 184 2.31 -6.30 -7.22
C LEU A 184 1.87 -6.80 -8.59
N LYS A 185 0.63 -7.25 -8.72
CA LYS A 185 -0.03 -7.53 -9.99
C LYS A 185 -1.00 -6.40 -10.31
N VAL A 186 -0.83 -5.75 -11.46
CA VAL A 186 -1.78 -4.74 -11.96
C VAL A 186 -2.61 -5.39 -13.05
N ARG A 187 -3.93 -5.38 -12.91
CA ARG A 187 -4.89 -5.94 -13.86
C ARG A 187 -5.88 -4.87 -14.30
N ASN A 188 -6.37 -5.00 -15.52
CA ASN A 188 -7.46 -4.19 -16.03
C ASN A 188 -8.72 -5.05 -16.21
N LEU A 189 -9.76 -4.76 -15.44
CA LEU A 189 -11.06 -5.43 -15.48
C LEU A 189 -12.11 -4.56 -16.20
N ILE A 190 -11.74 -3.38 -16.67
CA ILE A 190 -12.62 -2.48 -17.43
C ILE A 190 -12.91 -3.12 -18.79
N LYS A 191 -14.19 -3.27 -19.11
CA LYS A 191 -14.63 -3.71 -20.44
C LYS A 191 -14.49 -2.54 -21.41
N ASN A 192 -13.76 -2.74 -22.51
CA ASN A 192 -13.47 -1.71 -23.53
C ASN A 192 -12.83 -0.43 -22.93
N PRO A 193 -11.61 -0.54 -22.36
CA PRO A 193 -10.93 0.61 -21.77
C PRO A 193 -10.62 1.68 -22.83
N LYS A 194 -10.70 2.95 -22.44
CA LYS A 194 -10.32 4.05 -23.32
C LYS A 194 -8.79 4.05 -23.48
N LEU A 195 -8.30 3.55 -24.61
CA LEU A 195 -6.89 3.65 -24.97
C LEU A 195 -6.68 4.89 -25.83
N TYR A 196 -6.22 5.98 -25.20
CA TYR A 196 -5.97 7.22 -25.91
C TYR A 196 -4.67 7.13 -26.73
N THR A 197 -4.80 7.40 -28.02
CA THR A 197 -3.73 7.36 -29.03
C THR A 197 -3.39 8.78 -29.49
N GLY A 198 -2.77 9.57 -28.61
CA GLY A 198 -2.24 10.89 -28.96
C GLY A 198 -3.26 12.03 -29.01
N GLY A 199 -2.81 13.21 -28.57
CA GLY A 199 -3.62 14.43 -28.42
C GLY A 199 -4.01 14.67 -26.96
N TYR A 200 -3.31 15.58 -26.28
CA TYR A 200 -3.83 16.22 -25.09
C TYR A 200 -4.34 17.59 -25.53
N ASP A 201 -5.63 17.67 -25.78
CA ASP A 201 -6.33 18.91 -26.07
C ASP A 201 -6.35 19.66 -24.73
N GLY A 202 -5.44 20.63 -24.60
CA GLY A 202 -5.16 21.37 -23.38
C GLY A 202 -6.38 21.91 -22.67
#